data_AF-A0A966EG69-F1
#
_entry.id   AF-A0A966EG69-F1
#
_cell.length_a   1.000
_cell.length_b   1.000
_cell.length_c   1.000
_cell.angle_alpha   90.00
_cell.angle_beta   90.00
_cell.angle_gamma   90.00
#
_symmetry.space_group_name_H-M   'P 1'
#
loop_
_entity.id
_entity.type
_entity.pdbx_description
1 polymer ?
#
loop_
_entity_poly.entity_id
_entity_poly.type
_entity_poly.pdbx_seq_one_letter_code
_entity_poly.pdbx_strand_id
1 'polypeptide(L)'
;MTRRLYRFALISTAALVAVTVVLALLLRWVAVRELQEQSLDSHLALVRTLSASHSALIRPLLESEAALSNEALAASAEVQRLDDVLVVPLKGMKVVRIKIYSPAGRVVYSTEPGQIGEQAPDNHSVLAAREGHSDSEIIHRETFNTSDGVIEHRDLVESYVPIQLDPSGPLVGVFELYSDITPLLGRIDRTQTSITIGVLAVLGCFYVLALILFRRTDRDLQQEHAIAGRYLAELEQARLGLEERVAERTREVAESEQRFRDVADAAGEYIWEVDQAGRFTYLSDRVKAVLGYTPEELIGRTPTDFMPDEDAARVRALFSEPEAQGTFVNHEHRSYAKSGDLVWLSVSGVPMHDADGRV
;
A
#
# COMPACT_ATOMS: atom_id res chain seq x y z
N MET A 1 11.04 3.43 -10.26
CA MET A 1 9.83 3.25 -9.41
C MET A 1 10.17 2.65 -8.04
N THR A 2 10.99 1.60 -7.99
CA THR A 2 11.53 0.91 -6.80
C THR A 2 12.03 1.82 -5.66
N ARG A 3 12.86 2.85 -5.94
CA ARG A 3 13.37 3.76 -4.88
C ARG A 3 12.29 4.60 -4.18
N ARG A 4 11.20 4.97 -4.86
CA ARG A 4 10.12 5.78 -4.27
C ARG A 4 9.24 4.95 -3.33
N LEU A 5 8.96 3.69 -3.70
CA LEU A 5 8.23 2.76 -2.83
C LEU A 5 9.05 2.34 -1.59
N TYR A 6 10.36 2.11 -1.73
CA TYR A 6 11.22 1.81 -0.57
C TYR A 6 11.24 2.96 0.44
N ARG A 7 11.30 4.20 -0.05
CA ARG A 7 11.20 5.39 0.82
C ARG A 7 9.84 5.47 1.49
N PHE A 8 8.76 5.23 0.75
CA PHE A 8 7.41 5.19 1.33
C PHE A 8 7.30 4.14 2.44
N ALA A 9 7.69 2.89 2.18
CA ALA A 9 7.65 1.82 3.18
C ALA A 9 8.50 2.15 4.42
N LEU A 10 9.70 2.69 4.24
CA LEU A 10 10.57 3.10 5.34
C LEU A 10 9.93 4.22 6.19
N ILE A 11 9.38 5.24 5.54
CA ILE A 11 8.71 6.36 6.21
C ILE A 11 7.47 5.88 6.96
N SER A 12 6.65 5.01 6.35
CA SER A 12 5.48 4.44 6.99
C SER A 12 5.83 3.60 8.21
N THR A 13 6.86 2.75 8.13
CA THR A 13 7.34 1.97 9.29
C THR A 13 7.87 2.87 10.40
N ALA A 14 8.67 3.89 10.05
CA ALA A 14 9.19 4.85 11.04
C ALA A 14 8.05 5.62 11.73
N ALA A 15 7.04 6.07 10.98
CA ALA A 15 5.86 6.71 11.54
C ALA A 15 5.11 5.78 12.50
N LEU A 16 4.94 4.51 12.13
CA LEU A 16 4.23 3.52 12.95
C LEU A 16 4.96 3.20 14.26
N VAL A 17 6.29 3.12 14.20
CA VAL A 17 7.15 2.99 15.41
C VAL A 17 6.98 4.21 16.30
N ALA A 18 7.01 5.43 15.74
CA ALA A 18 6.81 6.65 16.50
C ALA A 18 5.43 6.67 17.20
N VAL A 19 4.36 6.32 16.48
CA VAL A 19 3.00 6.19 17.04
C VAL A 19 2.97 5.14 18.17
N THR A 20 3.65 4.00 17.99
CA THR A 20 3.72 2.95 19.02
C THR A 20 4.41 3.46 20.29
N VAL A 21 5.49 4.22 20.16
CA VAL A 21 6.20 4.82 21.30
C VAL A 21 5.31 5.85 22.00
N VAL A 22 4.67 6.75 21.26
CA VAL A 22 3.76 7.75 21.82
C VAL A 22 2.59 7.09 22.56
N LEU A 23 1.98 6.06 21.96
CA LEU A 23 0.89 5.32 22.59
C LEU A 23 1.36 4.60 23.85
N ALA A 24 2.55 4.00 23.85
CA ALA A 24 3.11 3.35 25.03
C ALA A 24 3.33 4.37 26.18
N LEU A 25 3.86 5.55 25.88
CA LEU A 25 4.03 6.63 26.85
C LEU A 25 2.67 7.11 27.41
N LEU A 26 1.66 7.26 26.55
CA LEU A 26 0.32 7.66 26.95
C LEU A 26 -0.35 6.61 27.84
N LEU A 27 -0.26 5.32 27.47
CA LEU A 27 -0.80 4.22 28.28
C LEU A 27 -0.12 4.15 29.64
N ARG A 28 1.19 4.37 29.71
CA ARG A 28 1.93 4.46 30.98
C ARG A 28 1.41 5.59 31.84
N TRP A 29 1.26 6.77 31.26
CA TRP A 29 0.76 7.95 31.96
C TRP A 29 -0.65 7.71 32.54
N VAL A 30 -1.56 7.12 31.76
CA VAL A 30 -2.90 6.74 32.23
C VAL A 30 -2.82 5.73 33.38
N ALA A 31 -2.04 4.67 33.24
CA ALA A 31 -1.94 3.62 34.25
C ALA A 31 -1.34 4.12 35.58
N VAL A 32 -0.34 5.01 35.52
CA VAL A 32 0.27 5.61 36.71
C VAL A 32 -0.71 6.56 37.41
N ARG A 33 -1.47 7.35 36.63
CA ARG A 33 -2.49 8.24 37.18
C ARG A 33 -3.63 7.46 37.87
N GLU A 34 -4.12 6.41 37.23
CA GLU A 34 -5.14 5.52 37.80
C GLU A 34 -4.65 4.89 39.13
N LEU A 35 -3.38 4.45 39.15
CA LEU A 35 -2.75 3.90 40.35
C LEU A 35 -2.71 4.91 41.50
N GLN A 36 -2.39 6.17 41.21
CA GLN A 36 -2.35 7.25 42.19
C GLN A 36 -3.76 7.55 42.73
N GLU A 37 -4.76 7.70 41.85
CA GLU A 37 -6.16 7.94 42.23
C GLU A 37 -6.71 6.78 43.09
N GLN A 38 -6.47 5.52 42.69
CA GLN A 38 -6.87 4.35 43.46
C GLN A 38 -6.18 4.26 44.83
N SER A 39 -4.89 4.65 44.91
CA SER A 39 -4.16 4.70 46.18
C SER A 39 -4.74 5.77 47.10
N LEU A 40 -5.08 6.95 46.58
CA LEU A 40 -5.69 8.03 47.35
C LEU A 40 -7.06 7.60 47.89
N ASP A 41 -7.92 7.00 47.07
CA ASP A 41 -9.23 6.48 47.51
C ASP A 41 -9.09 5.43 48.62
N SER A 42 -8.10 4.54 48.50
CA SER A 42 -7.80 3.54 49.51
C SER A 42 -7.32 4.17 50.83
N HIS A 43 -6.48 5.20 50.77
CA HIS A 43 -6.04 5.97 51.94
C HIS A 43 -7.18 6.77 52.58
N LEU A 44 -8.08 7.36 51.79
CA LEU A 44 -9.26 8.06 52.28
C LEU A 44 -10.18 7.12 53.08
N ALA A 45 -10.43 5.93 52.54
CA ALA A 45 -11.22 4.90 53.23
C ALA A 45 -10.56 4.46 54.55
N LEU A 46 -9.23 4.27 54.54
CA LEU A 46 -8.46 3.92 55.74
C LEU A 46 -8.55 5.00 56.80
N VAL A 47 -8.26 6.26 56.45
CA VAL A 47 -8.29 7.39 57.39
C VAL A 47 -9.67 7.61 57.96
N ARG A 48 -10.74 7.52 57.16
CA ARG A 48 -12.12 7.60 57.65
C ARG A 48 -12.42 6.51 58.69
N THR A 49 -11.98 5.28 58.42
CA THR A 49 -12.18 4.14 59.32
C THR A 49 -11.40 4.31 60.62
N LEU A 50 -10.12 4.70 60.53
CA LEU A 50 -9.26 4.94 61.69
C LEU A 50 -9.75 6.10 62.54
N SER A 51 -10.13 7.21 61.92
CA SER A 51 -10.63 8.40 62.61
C SER A 51 -11.94 8.10 63.34
N ALA A 52 -12.84 7.33 62.74
CA ALA A 52 -14.10 6.94 63.38
C ALA A 52 -13.89 5.94 64.54
N SER A 53 -13.04 4.92 64.34
CA SER A 53 -12.84 3.84 65.32
C SER A 53 -11.92 4.23 66.49
N HIS A 54 -11.00 5.19 66.30
CA HIS A 54 -9.94 5.52 67.27
C HIS A 54 -9.90 7.01 67.61
N SER A 55 -11.01 7.73 67.44
CA SER A 55 -11.14 9.15 67.77
C SER A 55 -10.74 9.48 69.21
N ALA A 56 -11.02 8.57 70.16
CA ALA A 56 -10.66 8.72 71.57
C ALA A 56 -9.13 8.71 71.84
N LEU A 57 -8.34 8.13 70.94
CA LEU A 57 -6.87 8.12 71.02
C LEU A 57 -6.25 9.28 70.23
N ILE A 58 -6.84 9.64 69.09
CA ILE A 58 -6.31 10.68 68.21
C ILE A 58 -6.60 12.10 68.75
N ARG A 59 -7.79 12.31 69.33
CA ARG A 59 -8.21 13.63 69.84
C ARG A 59 -7.25 14.22 70.90
N PRO A 60 -6.88 13.49 71.97
CA PRO A 60 -5.99 14.03 73.00
C PRO A 60 -4.59 14.39 72.46
N LEU A 61 -4.07 13.63 71.49
CA LEU A 61 -2.77 13.92 70.86
C LEU A 61 -2.78 15.24 70.08
N LEU A 62 -3.88 15.52 69.38
CA LEU A 62 -4.05 16.76 68.63
C LEU A 62 -4.27 17.96 69.55
N GLU A 63 -4.94 17.77 70.69
CA GLU A 63 -5.24 18.85 71.65
C GLU A 63 -4.08 19.15 72.63
N SER A 64 -3.23 18.16 72.96
CA SER A 64 -2.13 18.31 73.93
C SER A 64 -0.80 18.75 73.33
N GLU A 65 -0.75 19.00 72.02
CA GLU A 65 0.51 19.29 71.32
C GLU A 65 1.27 20.48 71.91
N ALA A 66 0.58 21.58 72.27
CA ALA A 66 1.25 22.82 72.68
C ALA A 66 1.88 22.73 74.08
N ALA A 67 1.50 21.72 74.87
CA ALA A 67 1.91 21.58 76.27
C ALA A 67 3.15 20.68 76.45
N LEU A 68 3.50 19.86 75.45
CA LEU A 68 4.54 18.84 75.56
C LEU A 68 5.78 19.18 74.70
N SER A 69 6.96 18.95 75.27
CA SER A 69 8.22 18.92 74.50
C SER A 69 8.22 17.76 73.51
N ASN A 70 9.07 17.79 72.48
CA ASN A 70 9.16 16.72 71.47
C ASN A 70 9.42 15.35 72.10
N GLU A 71 10.33 15.28 73.05
CA GLU A 71 10.67 14.05 73.78
C GLU A 71 9.51 13.55 74.64
N ALA A 72 8.80 14.45 75.32
CA ALA A 72 7.65 14.09 76.15
C ALA A 72 6.46 13.61 75.31
N LEU A 73 6.25 14.22 74.14
CA LEU A 73 5.21 13.81 73.19
C LEU A 73 5.51 12.43 72.60
N ALA A 74 6.76 12.19 72.17
CA ALA A 74 7.20 10.90 71.64
C ALA A 74 7.12 9.76 72.67
N ALA A 75 7.31 10.06 73.96
CA ALA A 75 7.22 9.10 75.05
C ALA A 75 5.82 8.95 75.66
N SER A 76 4.81 9.65 75.12
CA SER A 76 3.45 9.64 75.68
C SER A 76 2.76 8.26 75.56
N ALA A 77 1.87 7.95 76.50
CA ALA A 77 1.13 6.70 76.49
C ALA A 77 0.15 6.62 75.31
N GLU A 78 -0.32 7.77 74.84
CA GLU A 78 -1.18 7.93 73.69
C GLU A 78 -0.48 7.54 72.39
N VAL A 79 0.78 7.98 72.19
CA VAL A 79 1.60 7.57 71.03
C VAL A 79 1.82 6.06 71.02
N GLN A 80 2.16 5.46 72.16
CA GLN A 80 2.38 4.00 72.24
C GLN A 80 1.12 3.20 71.90
N ARG A 81 -0.05 3.59 72.44
CA ARG A 81 -1.33 2.94 72.10
C ARG A 81 -1.70 3.11 70.64
N LEU A 82 -1.36 4.26 70.04
CA LEU A 82 -1.65 4.51 68.64
C LEU A 82 -0.73 3.68 67.74
N ASP A 83 0.52 3.46 68.13
CA ASP A 83 1.45 2.56 67.43
C ASP A 83 0.92 1.11 67.41
N ASP A 84 0.47 0.59 68.56
CA ASP A 84 -0.14 -0.75 68.66
C ASP A 84 -1.36 -0.93 67.74
N VAL A 85 -2.16 0.13 67.59
CA VAL A 85 -3.40 0.13 66.79
C VAL A 85 -3.12 0.34 65.30
N LEU A 86 -2.16 1.19 64.96
CA LEU A 86 -1.90 1.57 63.57
C LEU A 86 -0.95 0.61 62.88
N VAL A 87 0.08 0.08 63.53
CA VAL A 87 1.11 -0.72 62.83
C VAL A 87 0.56 -2.00 62.18
N VAL A 88 -0.39 -2.68 62.81
CA VAL A 88 -0.92 -3.97 62.32
C VAL A 88 -1.81 -3.82 61.06
N PRO A 89 -2.81 -2.93 61.02
CA PRO A 89 -3.59 -2.67 59.80
C PRO A 89 -2.75 -2.21 58.60
N LEU A 90 -1.66 -1.47 58.86
CA LEU A 90 -0.82 -0.90 57.80
C LEU A 90 -0.09 -1.95 56.98
N LYS A 91 0.35 -3.05 57.61
CA LYS A 91 0.99 -4.18 56.91
C LYS A 91 0.06 -4.81 55.87
N GLY A 92 -1.25 -4.86 56.15
CA GLY A 92 -2.24 -5.39 55.21
C GLY A 92 -2.53 -4.48 54.01
N MET A 93 -2.33 -3.16 54.17
CA MET A 93 -2.64 -2.14 53.17
C MET A 93 -1.42 -1.59 52.42
N LYS A 94 -0.24 -2.19 52.64
CA LYS A 94 1.05 -1.76 52.04
C LYS A 94 1.44 -0.32 52.36
N VAL A 95 0.86 0.25 53.42
CA VAL A 95 1.29 1.53 53.96
C VAL A 95 2.54 1.28 54.79
N VAL A 96 3.65 1.90 54.39
CA VAL A 96 4.97 1.70 54.99
C VAL A 96 5.31 2.75 56.05
N ARG A 97 4.61 3.88 56.05
CA ARG A 97 4.78 4.95 57.03
C ARG A 97 3.51 5.78 57.17
N ILE A 98 3.23 6.22 58.39
CA ILE A 98 2.17 7.20 58.69
C ILE A 98 2.71 8.32 59.56
N LYS A 99 2.27 9.54 59.29
CA LYS A 99 2.35 10.68 60.22
C LYS A 99 0.99 11.32 60.42
N ILE A 100 0.84 11.98 61.57
CA ILE A 100 -0.32 12.81 61.89
C ILE A 100 0.19 14.20 62.22
N TYR A 101 -0.31 15.18 61.48
CA TYR A 101 -0.08 16.59 61.71
C TYR A 101 -1.25 17.18 62.50
N SER A 102 -0.92 18.03 63.46
CA SER A 102 -1.88 18.88 64.13
C SER A 102 -2.39 20.01 63.24
N PRO A 103 -3.43 20.76 63.65
CA PRO A 103 -3.85 21.96 62.95
C PRO A 103 -2.76 23.03 62.85
N ALA A 104 -1.79 23.04 63.77
CA ALA A 104 -0.63 23.93 63.73
C ALA A 104 0.48 23.46 62.78
N GLY A 105 0.40 22.22 62.28
CA GLY A 105 1.38 21.63 61.37
C GLY A 105 2.46 20.81 62.08
N ARG A 106 2.38 20.57 63.40
CA ARG A 106 3.37 19.78 64.13
C ARG A 106 3.06 18.30 64.00
N VAL A 107 4.09 17.46 63.85
CA VAL A 107 3.96 16.00 63.86
C VAL A 107 3.61 15.53 65.28
N VAL A 108 2.37 15.12 65.51
CA VAL A 108 1.91 14.59 66.81
C VAL A 108 2.07 13.08 66.92
N TYR A 109 2.17 12.39 65.79
CA TYR A 109 2.45 10.96 65.71
C TYR A 109 3.21 10.64 64.43
N SER A 110 4.13 9.68 64.50
CA SER A 110 4.84 9.12 63.35
C SER A 110 5.24 7.68 63.67
N THR A 111 5.13 6.78 62.69
CA THR A 111 5.74 5.44 62.80
C THR A 111 7.27 5.48 62.85
N GLU A 112 7.87 6.66 62.63
CA GLU A 112 9.27 6.97 62.94
C GLU A 112 9.33 7.93 64.13
N PRO A 113 9.64 7.44 65.34
CA PRO A 113 9.59 8.25 66.56
C PRO A 113 10.47 9.50 66.51
N GLY A 114 11.58 9.46 65.76
CA GLY A 114 12.48 10.60 65.60
C GLY A 114 11.87 11.81 64.88
N GLN A 115 10.76 11.63 64.16
CA GLN A 115 10.07 12.72 63.45
C GLN A 115 8.98 13.38 64.30
N ILE A 116 8.66 12.83 65.47
CA ILE A 116 7.62 13.38 66.35
C ILE A 116 8.08 14.75 66.87
N GLY A 117 7.22 15.74 66.70
CA GLY A 117 7.47 17.13 67.07
C GLY A 117 8.18 17.96 66.01
N GLU A 118 8.55 17.39 64.86
CA GLU A 118 8.95 18.16 63.68
C GLU A 118 7.78 18.98 63.13
N GLN A 119 8.07 20.02 62.35
CA GLN A 119 7.04 20.76 61.62
C GLN A 119 6.82 20.16 60.24
N ALA A 120 5.58 20.18 59.79
CA ALA A 120 5.20 19.75 58.45
C ALA A 120 6.01 20.52 57.40
N PRO A 121 6.37 19.86 56.29
CA PRO A 121 6.98 20.55 55.18
C PRO A 121 6.04 21.63 54.64
N ASP A 122 6.62 22.77 54.22
CA ASP A 122 5.88 23.83 53.55
C ASP A 122 5.64 23.43 52.09
N ASN A 123 4.65 22.55 51.87
CA ASN A 123 4.24 22.08 50.56
C ASN A 123 2.74 22.30 50.31
N HIS A 124 2.38 22.34 49.03
CA HIS A 124 1.01 22.60 48.60
C HIS A 124 0.02 21.54 49.12
N SER A 125 0.41 20.27 49.15
CA SER A 125 -0.49 19.17 49.52
C SER A 125 -0.86 19.17 51.01
N VAL A 126 0.06 19.55 51.91
CA VAL A 126 -0.24 19.77 53.33
C VAL A 126 -1.21 20.95 53.52
N LEU A 127 -1.00 22.05 52.79
CA LEU A 127 -1.89 23.22 52.85
C LEU A 127 -3.29 22.87 52.35
N ALA A 128 -3.39 22.19 51.20
CA ALA A 128 -4.65 21.72 50.63
C ALA A 128 -5.42 20.81 51.60
N ALA A 129 -4.71 19.88 52.26
CA ALA A 129 -5.31 18.97 53.24
C ALA A 129 -5.82 19.72 54.49
N ARG A 130 -5.13 20.76 54.96
CA ARG A 130 -5.62 21.61 56.06
C ARG A 130 -6.88 22.39 55.70
N GLU A 131 -7.07 22.69 54.42
CA GLU A 131 -8.30 23.29 53.88
C GLU A 131 -9.40 22.25 53.56
N GLY A 132 -9.13 20.96 53.77
CA GLY A 132 -10.09 19.87 53.58
C GLY A 132 -10.00 19.14 52.25
N HIS A 133 -9.00 19.46 51.41
CA HIS A 133 -8.78 18.81 50.12
C HIS A 133 -7.71 17.74 50.24
N SER A 134 -8.04 16.48 49.94
CA SER A 134 -7.04 15.42 49.94
C SER A 134 -6.23 15.45 48.66
N ASP A 135 -4.93 15.20 48.77
CA ASP A 135 -4.01 15.21 47.63
C ASP A 135 -3.00 14.07 47.77
N SER A 136 -2.39 13.67 46.66
CA SER A 136 -1.35 12.65 46.64
C SER A 136 -0.31 12.92 45.58
N GLU A 137 0.91 12.45 45.81
CA GLU A 137 2.01 12.53 44.87
C GLU A 137 2.83 11.24 44.86
N ILE A 138 3.39 10.89 43.71
CA ILE A 138 4.35 9.79 43.60
C ILE A 138 5.75 10.36 43.79
N ILE A 139 6.43 9.87 44.81
CA ILE A 139 7.81 10.26 45.13
C ILE A 139 8.75 9.07 44.92
N HIS A 140 9.94 9.36 44.41
CA HIS A 140 11.04 8.40 44.33
C HIS A 140 12.03 8.65 45.46
N ARG A 141 12.34 7.63 46.26
CA ARG A 141 13.27 7.73 47.39
C ARG A 141 14.39 6.70 47.25
N GLU A 142 15.63 7.19 47.18
CA GLU A 142 16.85 6.38 47.15
C GLU A 142 17.00 5.56 48.45
N THR A 143 16.73 6.18 49.59
CA THR A 143 16.76 5.56 50.91
C THR A 143 15.53 6.00 51.70
N PHE A 144 14.80 5.04 52.28
CA PHE A 144 13.59 5.29 53.06
C PHE A 144 13.55 4.37 54.29
N ASN A 145 13.50 4.97 55.47
CA ASN A 145 13.35 4.22 56.71
C ASN A 145 11.89 3.75 56.84
N THR A 146 11.68 2.56 57.39
CA THR A 146 10.35 2.01 57.70
C THR A 146 10.38 1.38 59.08
N SER A 147 9.20 1.10 59.64
CA SER A 147 9.09 0.40 60.93
C SER A 147 9.76 -0.99 60.93
N ASP A 148 9.89 -1.63 59.75
CA ASP A 148 10.53 -2.94 59.57
C ASP A 148 12.02 -2.84 59.13
N GLY A 149 12.60 -1.62 58.99
CA GLY A 149 14.00 -1.39 58.63
C GLY A 149 14.25 -0.35 57.53
N VAL A 150 15.51 -0.15 57.13
CA VAL A 150 15.87 0.75 56.01
C VAL A 150 15.62 0.04 54.68
N ILE A 151 14.87 0.69 53.78
CA ILE A 151 14.54 0.19 52.46
C ILE A 151 15.09 1.15 51.42
N GLU A 152 15.73 0.63 50.38
CA GLU A 152 16.33 1.43 49.30
C GLU A 152 15.53 1.33 48.00
N HIS A 153 15.64 2.37 47.16
CA HIS A 153 15.06 2.49 45.82
C HIS A 153 13.56 2.15 45.76
N ARG A 154 12.73 3.00 46.38
CA ARG A 154 11.28 2.79 46.43
C ARG A 154 10.52 3.92 45.76
N ASP A 155 9.49 3.52 45.02
CA ASP A 155 8.44 4.40 44.54
C ASP A 155 7.29 4.37 45.53
N LEU A 156 6.98 5.52 46.10
CA LEU A 156 5.97 5.67 47.12
C LEU A 156 4.87 6.61 46.65
N VAL A 157 3.62 6.29 47.00
CA VAL A 157 2.55 7.28 46.98
C VAL A 157 2.50 7.92 48.36
N GLU A 158 2.79 9.21 48.40
CA GLU A 158 2.55 10.09 49.54
C GLU A 158 1.15 10.66 49.42
N SER A 159 0.33 10.55 50.47
CA SER A 159 -1.05 11.07 50.46
C SER A 159 -1.33 11.88 51.71
N TYR A 160 -1.91 13.05 51.52
CA TYR A 160 -2.32 13.97 52.57
C TYR A 160 -3.84 13.94 52.69
N VAL A 161 -4.33 13.49 53.84
CA VAL A 161 -5.76 13.27 54.08
C VAL A 161 -6.22 14.04 55.32
N PRO A 162 -7.21 14.94 55.22
CA PRO A 162 -7.75 15.66 56.36
C PRO A 162 -8.39 14.73 57.40
N ILE A 163 -8.21 15.06 58.67
CA ILE A 163 -8.80 14.35 59.80
C ILE A 163 -10.07 15.08 60.24
N GLN A 164 -11.17 14.34 60.19
CA GLN A 164 -12.45 14.77 60.75
C GLN A 164 -12.91 13.67 61.72
N LEU A 165 -13.04 14.01 63.01
CA LEU A 165 -13.47 13.05 64.04
C LEU A 165 -15.00 12.93 64.12
N ASP A 166 -15.70 14.00 63.75
CA ASP A 166 -17.16 14.09 63.71
C ASP A 166 -17.56 14.47 62.27
N PRO A 167 -18.53 13.81 61.62
CA PRO A 167 -18.87 14.06 60.20
C PRO A 167 -19.25 15.51 59.85
N SER A 168 -19.63 16.31 60.85
CA SER A 168 -19.94 17.74 60.71
C SER A 168 -19.05 18.63 61.59
N GLY A 169 -18.01 18.05 62.19
CA GLY A 169 -17.06 18.76 63.04
C GLY A 169 -15.96 19.46 62.23
N PRO A 170 -15.16 20.32 62.87
CA PRO A 170 -14.02 20.95 62.23
C PRO A 170 -12.95 19.92 61.84
N LEU A 171 -12.10 20.30 60.90
CA LEU A 171 -10.86 19.57 60.62
C LEU A 171 -9.92 19.71 61.81
N VAL A 172 -9.41 18.59 62.30
CA VAL A 172 -8.59 18.56 63.52
C VAL A 172 -7.14 18.18 63.25
N GLY A 173 -6.77 17.88 62.02
CA GLY A 173 -5.40 17.50 61.64
C GLY A 173 -5.32 16.94 60.24
N VAL A 174 -4.16 16.41 59.87
CA VAL A 174 -3.91 15.79 58.56
C VAL A 174 -3.12 14.50 58.75
N PHE A 175 -3.56 13.40 58.15
CA PHE A 175 -2.74 12.21 57.97
C PHE A 175 -1.84 12.38 56.75
N GLU A 176 -0.59 11.97 56.88
CA GLU A 176 0.32 11.72 55.77
C GLU A 176 0.64 10.23 55.72
N LEU A 177 0.30 9.59 54.61
CA LEU A 177 0.48 8.15 54.42
C LEU A 177 1.46 7.91 53.27
N TYR A 178 2.37 6.97 53.46
CA TYR A 178 3.28 6.50 52.42
C TYR A 178 2.96 5.05 52.10
N SER A 179 2.62 4.76 50.85
CA SER A 179 2.37 3.40 50.38
C SER A 179 3.37 2.96 49.34
N ASP A 180 3.88 1.73 49.47
CA ASP A 180 4.84 1.17 48.52
C ASP A 180 4.13 0.70 47.25
N ILE A 181 4.35 1.46 46.17
CA ILE A 181 3.82 1.16 44.84
C ILE A 181 4.87 0.58 43.89
N THR A 182 6.11 0.42 44.33
CA THR A 182 7.21 -0.21 43.56
C THR A 182 6.79 -1.52 42.87
N PRO A 183 6.13 -2.50 43.55
CA PRO A 183 5.72 -3.74 42.88
C PRO A 183 4.59 -3.54 41.86
N LEU A 184 3.76 -2.51 42.01
CA LEU A 184 2.68 -2.19 41.09
C LEU A 184 3.21 -1.47 39.85
N LEU A 185 4.09 -0.47 40.03
CA LEU A 185 4.80 0.19 38.93
C LEU A 185 5.65 -0.79 38.13
N GLY A 186 6.39 -1.67 38.80
CA GLY A 186 7.16 -2.72 38.11
C GLY A 186 6.28 -3.67 37.29
N ARG A 187 5.03 -3.92 37.71
CA ARG A 187 4.06 -4.69 36.91
C ARG A 187 3.58 -3.91 35.69
N ILE A 188 3.31 -2.61 35.85
CA ILE A 188 2.95 -1.71 34.73
C ILE A 188 4.07 -1.69 33.70
N ASP A 189 5.31 -1.44 34.12
CA ASP A 189 6.47 -1.35 33.23
C ASP A 189 6.74 -2.66 32.49
N ARG A 190 6.66 -3.83 33.18
CA ARG A 190 6.80 -5.14 32.53
C ARG A 190 5.69 -5.42 31.51
N THR A 191 4.45 -5.09 31.85
CA THR A 191 3.30 -5.29 30.98
C THR A 191 3.41 -4.41 29.74
N GLN A 192 3.72 -3.13 29.93
CA GLN A 192 3.97 -2.18 28.85
C GLN A 192 5.11 -2.65 27.95
N THR A 193 6.25 -3.04 28.51
CA THR A 193 7.41 -3.53 27.75
C THR A 193 7.04 -4.75 26.91
N SER A 194 6.31 -5.71 27.49
CA SER A 194 5.85 -6.90 26.78
C SER A 194 4.92 -6.56 25.61
N ILE A 195 3.98 -5.62 25.82
CA ILE A 195 3.08 -5.13 24.76
C ILE A 195 3.88 -4.41 23.66
N THR A 196 4.80 -3.51 24.02
CA THR A 196 5.62 -2.77 23.05
C THR A 196 6.47 -3.71 22.20
N ILE A 197 7.13 -4.70 22.82
CA ILE A 197 7.91 -5.72 22.09
C ILE A 197 7.00 -6.53 21.17
N GLY A 198 5.83 -6.98 21.66
CA GLY A 198 4.87 -7.73 20.85
C GLY A 198 4.37 -6.95 19.63
N VAL A 199 4.02 -5.67 19.80
CA VAL A 199 3.61 -4.79 18.70
C VAL A 199 4.75 -4.62 17.70
N LEU A 200 5.96 -4.28 18.16
CA LEU A 200 7.12 -4.12 17.27
C LEU A 200 7.46 -5.41 16.50
N ALA A 201 7.32 -6.58 17.13
CA ALA A 201 7.53 -7.87 16.47
C ALA A 201 6.50 -8.11 15.35
N VAL A 202 5.22 -7.88 15.61
CA VAL A 202 4.15 -7.99 14.60
C VAL A 202 4.39 -7.02 13.43
N LEU A 203 4.74 -5.77 13.72
CA LEU A 203 5.08 -4.78 12.70
C LEU A 203 6.30 -5.18 11.87
N GLY A 204 7.33 -5.74 12.52
CA GLY A 204 8.51 -6.31 11.86
C GLY A 204 8.15 -7.45 10.92
N CYS A 205 7.28 -8.38 11.34
CA CYS A 205 6.79 -9.48 10.50
C CYS A 205 6.04 -8.95 9.27
N PHE A 206 5.14 -7.97 9.45
CA PHE A 206 4.43 -7.34 8.33
C PHE A 206 5.40 -6.65 7.36
N TYR A 207 6.42 -5.97 7.86
CA TYR A 207 7.43 -5.32 7.02
C TYR A 207 8.23 -6.34 6.20
N VAL A 208 8.66 -7.44 6.82
CA VAL A 208 9.36 -8.54 6.12
C VAL A 208 8.47 -9.17 5.06
N LEU A 209 7.20 -9.44 5.37
CA LEU A 209 6.24 -9.97 4.41
C LEU A 209 6.03 -9.01 3.22
N ALA A 210 5.90 -7.72 3.48
CA ALA A 210 5.78 -6.70 2.44
C ALA A 210 7.03 -6.68 1.54
N LEU A 211 8.23 -6.81 2.11
CA LEU A 211 9.47 -6.92 1.33
C LEU A 211 9.53 -8.19 0.47
N ILE A 212 9.03 -9.33 0.98
CA ILE A 212 8.96 -10.58 0.22
C ILE A 212 8.00 -10.44 -0.96
N LEU A 213 6.78 -9.96 -0.71
CA LEU A 213 5.78 -9.73 -1.75
C LEU A 213 6.30 -8.76 -2.82
N PHE A 214 6.92 -7.67 -2.39
CA PHE A 214 7.52 -6.69 -3.29
C PHE A 214 8.61 -7.29 -4.18
N ARG A 215 9.54 -8.06 -3.60
CA ARG A 215 10.59 -8.74 -4.38
C ARG A 215 10.03 -9.76 -5.37
N ARG A 216 8.91 -10.39 -5.03
CA ARG A 216 8.21 -11.31 -5.94
C ARG A 216 7.59 -10.55 -7.10
N THR A 217 6.81 -9.51 -6.83
CA THR A 217 6.17 -8.69 -7.88
C THR A 217 7.19 -8.03 -8.80
N ASP A 218 8.33 -7.55 -8.28
CA ASP A 218 9.39 -6.96 -9.10
C ASP A 218 10.04 -8.00 -10.04
N ARG A 219 10.21 -9.25 -9.58
CA ARG A 219 10.67 -10.35 -10.44
C ARG A 219 9.67 -10.70 -11.53
N ASP A 220 8.39 -10.80 -11.18
CA ASP A 220 7.32 -11.13 -12.13
C ASP A 220 7.22 -10.05 -13.22
N LEU A 221 7.26 -8.77 -12.85
CA LEU A 221 7.30 -7.64 -13.79
C LEU A 221 8.54 -7.68 -14.70
N GLN A 222 9.71 -8.01 -14.16
CA GLN A 222 10.93 -8.12 -14.98
C GLN A 222 10.84 -9.28 -15.99
N GLN A 223 10.22 -10.40 -15.62
CA GLN A 223 9.98 -11.52 -16.53
C GLN A 223 9.02 -11.14 -17.66
N GLU A 224 7.92 -10.46 -17.33
CA GLU A 224 6.95 -10.00 -18.33
C GLU A 224 7.59 -9.04 -19.34
N HIS A 225 8.38 -8.07 -18.86
CA HIS A 225 9.14 -7.17 -19.74
C HIS A 225 10.18 -7.90 -20.60
N ALA A 226 10.85 -8.92 -20.08
CA ALA A 226 11.81 -9.71 -20.85
C ALA A 226 11.12 -10.53 -21.95
N ILE A 227 9.95 -11.12 -21.66
CA ILE A 227 9.14 -11.85 -22.64
C ILE A 227 8.63 -10.90 -23.72
N ALA A 228 8.06 -9.75 -23.33
CA ALA A 228 7.60 -8.74 -24.27
C ALA A 228 8.74 -8.23 -25.18
N GLY A 229 9.94 -8.02 -24.63
CA GLY A 229 11.12 -7.65 -25.41
C GLY A 229 11.52 -8.71 -26.44
N ARG A 230 11.43 -10.00 -26.10
CA ARG A 230 11.70 -11.10 -27.06
C ARG A 230 10.66 -11.17 -28.16
N TYR A 231 9.37 -11.06 -27.82
CA TYR A 231 8.29 -11.05 -28.81
C TYR A 231 8.43 -9.88 -29.78
N LEU A 232 8.77 -8.69 -29.29
CA LEU A 232 9.00 -7.52 -30.15
C LEU A 232 10.16 -7.76 -31.11
N ALA A 233 11.28 -8.31 -30.64
CA ALA A 233 12.42 -8.61 -31.49
C ALA A 233 12.10 -9.68 -32.55
N GLU A 234 11.37 -10.74 -32.18
CA GLU A 234 10.95 -11.79 -33.10
C GLU A 234 9.97 -11.27 -34.16
N LEU A 235 9.02 -10.42 -33.75
CA LEU A 235 8.08 -9.75 -34.65
C LEU A 235 8.81 -8.83 -35.64
N GLU A 236 9.81 -8.08 -35.16
CA GLU A 236 10.62 -7.20 -36.00
C GLU A 236 11.43 -8.00 -37.04
N GLN A 237 12.04 -9.12 -36.63
CA GLN A 237 12.71 -10.02 -37.57
C GLN A 237 11.76 -10.64 -38.59
N ALA A 238 10.59 -11.11 -38.15
CA ALA A 238 9.58 -11.67 -39.05
C ALA A 238 9.07 -10.63 -40.05
N ARG A 239 8.89 -9.37 -39.59
CA ARG A 239 8.48 -8.25 -40.45
C ARG A 239 9.53 -7.95 -41.51
N LEU A 240 10.81 -7.85 -41.13
CA LEU A 240 11.91 -7.61 -42.07
C LEU A 240 12.03 -8.74 -43.10
N GLY A 241 11.95 -10.00 -42.66
CA GLY A 241 11.98 -11.15 -43.57
C GLY A 241 10.78 -11.19 -44.52
N LEU A 242 9.60 -10.74 -44.07
CA LEU A 242 8.43 -10.62 -44.94
C LEU A 242 8.61 -9.48 -45.96
N GLU A 243 9.12 -8.32 -45.54
CA GLU A 243 9.41 -7.19 -46.44
C GLU A 243 10.41 -7.60 -47.54
N GLU A 244 11.46 -8.34 -47.19
CA GLU A 244 12.44 -8.85 -48.15
C GLU A 244 11.81 -9.80 -49.16
N ARG A 245 11.02 -10.79 -48.69
CA ARG A 245 10.31 -11.73 -49.57
C ARG A 245 9.31 -11.03 -50.48
N VAL A 246 8.58 -10.02 -49.98
CA VAL A 246 7.65 -9.23 -50.79
C VAL A 246 8.41 -8.45 -51.85
N ALA A 247 9.54 -7.83 -51.50
CA ALA A 247 10.37 -7.12 -52.46
C ALA A 247 10.94 -8.06 -53.56
N GLU A 248 11.42 -9.24 -53.18
CA GLU A 248 11.93 -10.25 -54.11
C GLU A 248 10.82 -10.73 -55.07
N ARG A 249 9.65 -11.13 -54.53
CA ARG A 249 8.51 -11.56 -55.36
C ARG A 249 8.01 -10.47 -56.29
N THR A 250 7.97 -9.22 -55.81
CA THR A 250 7.56 -8.08 -56.65
C THR A 250 8.53 -7.89 -57.82
N ARG A 251 9.83 -8.06 -57.58
CA ARG A 251 10.86 -7.99 -58.62
C ARG A 251 10.77 -9.16 -59.61
N GLU A 252 10.61 -10.39 -59.13
CA GLU A 252 10.43 -11.56 -59.99
C GLU A 252 9.23 -11.41 -60.93
N VAL A 253 8.10 -10.92 -60.42
CA VAL A 253 6.91 -10.65 -61.23
C VAL A 253 7.20 -9.58 -62.27
N ALA A 254 7.80 -8.45 -61.88
CA ALA A 254 8.14 -7.38 -62.82
C ALA A 254 9.13 -7.83 -63.91
N GLU A 255 10.14 -8.61 -63.56
CA GLU A 255 11.12 -9.17 -64.53
C GLU A 255 10.47 -10.20 -65.46
N SER A 256 9.56 -11.03 -64.95
CA SER A 256 8.80 -11.99 -65.76
C SER A 256 7.84 -11.29 -66.73
N GLU A 257 7.11 -10.28 -66.26
CA GLU A 257 6.24 -9.47 -67.11
C GLU A 257 7.03 -8.74 -68.20
N GLN A 258 8.17 -8.13 -67.85
CA GLN A 258 9.01 -7.44 -68.82
C GLN A 258 9.57 -8.41 -69.86
N ARG A 259 10.06 -9.58 -69.44
CA ARG A 259 10.55 -10.62 -70.36
C ARG A 259 9.46 -11.12 -71.30
N PHE A 260 8.24 -11.30 -70.80
CA PHE A 260 7.09 -11.67 -71.62
C PHE A 260 6.78 -10.61 -72.68
N ARG A 261 6.76 -9.33 -72.28
CA ARG A 261 6.60 -8.19 -73.22
C ARG A 261 7.71 -8.15 -74.28
N ASP A 262 8.98 -8.26 -73.86
CA ASP A 262 10.13 -8.21 -74.77
C ASP A 262 10.11 -9.36 -75.80
N VAL A 263 9.71 -10.58 -75.38
CA VAL A 263 9.59 -11.74 -76.28
C VAL A 263 8.47 -11.54 -77.29
N ALA A 264 7.29 -11.07 -76.85
CA ALA A 264 6.17 -10.78 -77.74
C ALA A 264 6.54 -9.71 -78.77
N ASP A 265 7.18 -8.62 -78.32
CA ASP A 265 7.64 -7.54 -79.20
C ASP A 265 8.69 -8.00 -80.21
N ALA A 266 9.64 -8.85 -79.80
CA ALA A 266 10.68 -9.39 -80.68
C ALA A 266 10.14 -10.39 -81.72
N ALA A 267 9.15 -11.23 -81.35
CA ALA A 267 8.48 -12.17 -82.26
C ALA A 267 7.66 -11.46 -83.34
N GLY A 268 7.34 -10.18 -83.12
CA GLY A 268 6.59 -9.39 -84.07
C GLY A 268 5.09 -9.42 -83.86
N GLU A 269 4.63 -10.14 -82.85
CA GLU A 269 3.23 -10.41 -82.56
C GLU A 269 2.63 -9.29 -81.69
N TYR A 270 1.33 -9.04 -81.83
CA TYR A 270 0.61 -8.22 -80.87
C TYR A 270 -0.28 -9.14 -80.04
N ILE A 271 -0.29 -8.90 -78.73
CA ILE A 271 -1.15 -9.62 -77.79
C ILE A 271 -2.51 -8.93 -77.80
N TRP A 272 -3.57 -9.74 -77.74
CA TRP A 272 -4.93 -9.28 -77.72
C TRP A 272 -5.74 -10.14 -76.74
N GLU A 273 -6.72 -9.52 -76.10
CA GLU A 273 -7.73 -10.18 -75.27
C GLU A 273 -9.10 -9.66 -75.69
N VAL A 274 -10.12 -10.51 -75.58
CA VAL A 274 -11.51 -10.14 -75.80
C VAL A 274 -12.38 -10.58 -74.63
N ASP A 275 -13.47 -9.87 -74.41
CA ASP A 275 -14.53 -10.31 -73.48
C ASP A 275 -15.38 -11.44 -74.08
N GLN A 276 -16.34 -11.95 -73.28
CA GLN A 276 -17.31 -12.96 -73.73
C GLN A 276 -18.18 -12.52 -74.92
N ALA A 277 -18.27 -11.22 -75.21
CA ALA A 277 -18.98 -10.69 -76.37
C ALA A 277 -18.06 -10.51 -77.60
N GLY A 278 -16.80 -10.96 -77.51
CA GLY A 278 -15.79 -10.87 -78.56
C GLY A 278 -15.25 -9.45 -78.77
N ARG A 279 -15.39 -8.56 -77.78
CA ARG A 279 -14.88 -7.18 -77.86
C ARG A 279 -13.49 -7.09 -77.26
N PHE A 280 -12.57 -6.38 -77.93
CA PHE A 280 -11.22 -6.21 -77.40
C PHE A 280 -11.23 -5.55 -76.02
N THR A 281 -10.64 -6.22 -75.03
CA THR A 281 -10.44 -5.72 -73.65
C THR A 281 -8.99 -5.31 -73.41
N TYR A 282 -8.05 -5.93 -74.11
CA TYR A 282 -6.64 -5.58 -74.09
C TYR A 282 -6.04 -5.76 -75.49
N LEU A 283 -5.14 -4.86 -75.86
CA LEU A 283 -4.33 -4.92 -77.07
C LEU A 283 -2.96 -4.33 -76.75
N SER A 284 -1.88 -5.04 -77.06
CA SER A 284 -0.53 -4.48 -76.97
C SER A 284 -0.33 -3.39 -78.03
N ASP A 285 0.49 -2.37 -77.71
CA ASP A 285 0.76 -1.22 -78.60
C ASP A 285 1.27 -1.60 -80.00
N ARG A 286 1.83 -2.81 -80.13
CA ARG A 286 2.33 -3.35 -81.39
C ARG A 286 1.26 -3.51 -82.47
N VAL A 287 -0.03 -3.56 -82.11
CA VAL A 287 -1.13 -3.56 -83.09
C VAL A 287 -1.05 -2.34 -84.02
N LYS A 288 -0.49 -1.22 -83.56
CA LYS A 288 -0.23 -0.02 -84.36
C LYS A 288 0.78 -0.25 -85.47
N ALA A 289 1.81 -1.04 -85.22
CA ALA A 289 2.81 -1.37 -86.22
C ALA A 289 2.28 -2.36 -87.28
N VAL A 290 1.34 -3.24 -86.89
CA VAL A 290 0.79 -4.29 -87.76
C VAL A 290 -0.43 -3.82 -88.56
N LEU A 291 -1.40 -3.16 -87.91
CA LEU A 291 -2.68 -2.76 -88.52
C LEU A 291 -2.87 -1.23 -88.60
N GLY A 292 -1.99 -0.43 -88.00
CA GLY A 292 -2.05 1.03 -88.06
C GLY A 292 -3.01 1.68 -87.05
N TYR A 293 -3.80 0.90 -86.31
CA TYR A 293 -4.69 1.38 -85.26
C TYR A 293 -3.98 1.48 -83.92
N THR A 294 -4.33 2.45 -83.08
CA THR A 294 -3.92 2.42 -81.68
C THR A 294 -4.86 1.51 -80.88
N PRO A 295 -4.41 0.92 -79.74
CA PRO A 295 -5.29 0.11 -78.89
C PRO A 295 -6.61 0.83 -78.56
N GLU A 296 -6.56 2.13 -78.23
CA GLU A 296 -7.73 2.93 -77.85
C GLU A 296 -8.80 3.01 -78.96
N GLU A 297 -8.42 2.87 -80.22
CA GLU A 297 -9.33 2.88 -81.37
C GLU A 297 -10.03 1.53 -81.58
N LEU A 298 -9.47 0.46 -81.02
CA LEU A 298 -9.93 -0.92 -81.19
C LEU A 298 -10.61 -1.48 -79.94
N ILE A 299 -10.25 -1.02 -78.74
CA ILE A 299 -10.88 -1.45 -77.48
C ILE A 299 -12.40 -1.24 -77.53
N GLY A 300 -13.16 -2.26 -77.12
CA GLY A 300 -14.62 -2.29 -77.14
C GLY A 300 -15.25 -2.66 -78.50
N ARG A 301 -14.45 -2.73 -79.58
CA ARG A 301 -14.88 -3.19 -80.90
C ARG A 301 -14.59 -4.68 -81.08
N THR A 302 -15.23 -5.31 -82.07
CA THR A 302 -14.98 -6.73 -82.35
C THR A 302 -13.95 -6.88 -83.48
N PRO A 303 -13.08 -7.92 -83.46
CA PRO A 303 -12.16 -8.19 -84.57
C PRO A 303 -12.89 -8.23 -85.92
N THR A 304 -14.11 -8.75 -85.94
CA THR A 304 -14.89 -8.95 -87.16
C THR A 304 -15.44 -7.67 -87.79
N ASP A 305 -15.37 -6.54 -87.08
CA ASP A 305 -15.72 -5.22 -87.62
C ASP A 305 -14.70 -4.73 -88.67
N PHE A 306 -13.53 -5.38 -88.73
CA PHE A 306 -12.40 -4.99 -89.57
C PHE A 306 -12.07 -6.05 -90.62
N MET A 307 -12.96 -7.01 -90.90
CA MET A 307 -12.68 -8.10 -91.83
C MET A 307 -13.64 -8.06 -93.03
N PRO A 308 -13.26 -8.61 -94.20
CA PRO A 308 -14.22 -8.92 -95.25
C PRO A 308 -15.34 -9.85 -94.73
N ASP A 309 -16.55 -9.75 -95.28
CA ASP A 309 -17.73 -10.48 -94.78
C ASP A 309 -17.53 -11.99 -94.66
N GLU A 310 -16.77 -12.59 -95.58
CA GLU A 310 -16.46 -14.03 -95.57
C GLU A 310 -15.51 -14.44 -94.42
N ASP A 311 -14.48 -13.63 -94.14
CA ASP A 311 -13.56 -13.86 -93.02
C ASP A 311 -14.26 -13.55 -91.68
N ALA A 312 -15.06 -12.48 -91.63
CA ALA A 312 -15.86 -12.11 -90.47
C ALA A 312 -16.84 -13.22 -90.06
N ALA A 313 -17.48 -13.89 -91.02
CA ALA A 313 -18.36 -15.02 -90.76
C ALA A 313 -17.60 -16.24 -90.21
N ARG A 314 -16.42 -16.54 -90.77
CA ARG A 314 -15.55 -17.63 -90.29
C ARG A 314 -15.03 -17.38 -88.88
N VAL A 315 -14.59 -16.16 -88.58
CA VAL A 315 -14.07 -15.80 -87.25
C VAL A 315 -15.20 -15.76 -86.22
N ARG A 316 -16.41 -15.28 -86.57
CA ARG A 316 -17.58 -15.39 -85.67
C ARG A 316 -17.91 -16.84 -85.32
N ALA A 317 -17.82 -17.75 -86.30
CA ALA A 317 -18.03 -19.18 -86.04
C ALA A 317 -16.98 -19.73 -85.06
N LEU A 318 -15.71 -19.32 -85.19
CA LEU A 318 -14.63 -19.72 -84.27
C LEU A 318 -14.92 -19.33 -82.81
N PHE A 319 -15.54 -18.17 -82.57
CA PHE A 319 -15.95 -17.74 -81.22
C PHE A 319 -17.30 -18.33 -80.76
N SER A 320 -18.07 -18.97 -81.65
CA SER A 320 -19.42 -19.49 -81.38
C SER A 320 -19.49 -21.01 -81.26
N GLU A 321 -18.43 -21.73 -81.62
CA GLU A 321 -18.38 -23.18 -81.50
C GLU A 321 -18.34 -23.61 -80.02
N PRO A 322 -19.01 -24.70 -79.61
CA PRO A 322 -18.91 -25.22 -78.23
C PRO A 322 -17.47 -25.63 -77.85
N GLU A 323 -16.66 -25.97 -78.86
CA GLU A 323 -15.22 -26.19 -78.76
C GLU A 323 -14.40 -24.89 -78.69
N ALA A 324 -15.02 -23.70 -78.76
CA ALA A 324 -14.39 -22.40 -78.46
C ALA A 324 -14.13 -22.20 -76.95
N GLN A 325 -14.47 -23.20 -76.12
CA GLN A 325 -13.79 -23.46 -74.84
C GLN A 325 -12.35 -24.03 -75.02
N GLY A 326 -11.90 -24.20 -76.26
CA GLY A 326 -10.61 -24.74 -76.65
C GLY A 326 -9.70 -23.70 -77.28
N THR A 327 -8.40 -23.94 -77.15
CA THR A 327 -7.34 -23.16 -77.77
C THR A 327 -7.40 -23.28 -79.29
N PHE A 328 -7.39 -22.16 -80.02
CA PHE A 328 -7.14 -22.16 -81.46
C PHE A 328 -5.74 -21.65 -81.75
N VAL A 329 -5.08 -22.22 -82.76
CA VAL A 329 -3.70 -21.90 -83.12
C VAL A 329 -3.60 -21.67 -84.61
N ASN A 330 -2.89 -20.61 -85.01
CA ASN A 330 -2.59 -20.24 -86.39
C ASN A 330 -3.83 -20.11 -87.29
N HIS A 331 -4.93 -19.55 -86.78
CA HIS A 331 -6.10 -19.26 -87.60
C HIS A 331 -5.82 -18.08 -88.52
N GLU A 332 -5.78 -18.34 -89.83
CA GLU A 332 -5.49 -17.33 -90.83
C GLU A 332 -6.77 -16.66 -91.36
N HIS A 333 -6.78 -15.34 -91.33
CA HIS A 333 -7.86 -14.53 -91.89
C HIS A 333 -7.31 -13.20 -92.42
N ARG A 334 -8.13 -12.48 -93.17
CA ARG A 334 -7.79 -11.16 -93.68
C ARG A 334 -8.48 -10.07 -92.85
N SER A 335 -7.74 -9.01 -92.55
CA SER A 335 -8.25 -7.82 -91.85
C SER A 335 -7.86 -6.56 -92.61
N TYR A 336 -8.73 -5.55 -92.57
CA TYR A 336 -8.46 -4.20 -93.04
C TYR A 336 -7.55 -3.48 -92.05
N ALA A 337 -6.41 -3.00 -92.55
CA ALA A 337 -5.59 -2.03 -91.84
C ALA A 337 -6.26 -0.64 -91.88
N LYS A 338 -5.79 0.27 -91.01
CA LYS A 338 -6.31 1.64 -90.95
C LYS A 338 -6.16 2.42 -92.27
N SER A 339 -5.18 2.07 -93.09
CA SER A 339 -5.00 2.62 -94.44
C SER A 339 -6.08 2.18 -95.44
N GLY A 340 -6.86 1.15 -95.10
CA GLY A 340 -7.80 0.47 -96.00
C GLY A 340 -7.21 -0.75 -96.72
N ASP A 341 -5.92 -1.02 -96.55
CA ASP A 341 -5.26 -2.18 -97.14
C ASP A 341 -5.68 -3.50 -96.47
N LEU A 342 -5.66 -4.59 -97.23
CA LEU A 342 -5.99 -5.92 -96.72
C LEU A 342 -4.72 -6.64 -96.26
N VAL A 343 -4.67 -7.01 -94.97
CA VAL A 343 -3.53 -7.66 -94.31
C VAL A 343 -3.92 -9.08 -93.90
N TRP A 344 -3.06 -10.06 -94.20
CA TRP A 344 -3.21 -11.43 -93.71
C TRP A 344 -2.67 -11.53 -92.28
N LEU A 345 -3.50 -12.07 -91.38
CA LEU A 345 -3.15 -12.30 -89.98
C LEU A 345 -3.29 -13.78 -89.66
N SER A 346 -2.34 -14.31 -88.91
CA SER A 346 -2.46 -15.62 -88.26
C SER A 346 -2.63 -15.37 -86.77
N VAL A 347 -3.77 -15.78 -86.22
CA VAL A 347 -4.11 -15.54 -84.80
C VAL A 347 -4.25 -16.85 -84.05
N SER A 348 -3.73 -16.85 -82.82
CA SER A 348 -3.92 -17.93 -81.85
C SER A 348 -4.58 -17.33 -80.61
N GLY A 349 -5.45 -18.10 -79.97
CA GLY A 349 -6.21 -17.66 -78.80
C GLY A 349 -6.41 -18.80 -77.83
N VAL A 350 -6.26 -18.50 -76.53
CA VAL A 350 -6.48 -19.43 -75.43
C VAL A 350 -7.56 -18.82 -74.53
N PRO A 351 -8.60 -19.59 -74.13
CA PRO A 351 -9.59 -19.09 -73.19
C PRO A 351 -8.96 -18.87 -71.81
N MET A 352 -9.10 -17.66 -71.29
CA MET A 352 -8.76 -17.34 -69.90
C MET A 352 -9.96 -17.66 -69.02
N HIS A 353 -9.71 -18.20 -67.83
CA HIS A 353 -10.78 -18.50 -66.88
C HIS A 353 -10.63 -17.61 -65.65
N ASP A 354 -11.75 -17.11 -65.13
CA ASP A 354 -11.81 -16.44 -63.84
C ASP A 354 -11.61 -17.42 -62.67
N ALA A 355 -11.58 -16.87 -61.45
CA ALA A 355 -11.38 -17.65 -60.23
C ALA A 355 -12.47 -18.70 -59.96
N ASP A 356 -13.65 -18.55 -60.58
CA ASP A 356 -14.79 -19.47 -60.48
C ASP A 356 -14.84 -20.49 -61.64
N GLY A 357 -13.84 -20.47 -62.53
CA GLY A 357 -13.72 -21.39 -63.66
C GLY A 357 -14.61 -21.04 -64.85
N ARG A 358 -15.06 -19.79 -64.96
CA ARG A 358 -15.82 -19.28 -66.12
C ARG A 358 -14.88 -18.61 -67.10
N VAL A 359 -15.14 -18.80 -68.40
CA VAL A 359 -14.39 -18.19 -69.52
C VAL A 359 -14.67 -16.69 -69.60
#